data_AF-A0A7Y3RLB6-F1
#
_entry.id   AF-A0A7Y3RLB6-F1
#
_cell.length_a   1.000
_cell.length_b   1.000
_cell.length_c   1.000
_cell.angle_alpha   90.00
_cell.angle_beta   90.00
_cell.angle_gamma   90.00
#
_symmetry.space_group_name_H-M   'P 1'
#
loop_
_entity.id
_entity.type
_entity.pdbx_description
1 polymer ?
#
loop_
_entity_poly.entity_id
_entity_poly.type
_entity_poly.pdbx_seq_one_letter_code
_entity_poly.pdbx_strand_id
1 'polypeptide(L)'
;MKQETHTEQTAEELEATVEELRAASEQLASASEEADAAAAKADSLLSALDAMAHAGGASGIVYLAAIFALACFVGYYVVWSVTPALHTPLMSVTNAVSSVVIVGALIAVGADVAQSPAGGWSRWLGVIAVALASVNIFGGFMVTNRMLAMYKKKEG
;
A
#
# COMPACT_ATOMS: atom_id res chain seq x y z
N MET A 1 1.90 -52.82 19.72
CA MET A 1 0.73 -51.95 19.47
C MET A 1 1.04 -50.50 19.90
N LYS A 2 2.13 -49.91 19.35
CA LYS A 2 2.64 -48.59 19.79
C LYS A 2 3.22 -47.75 18.64
N GLN A 3 2.92 -48.12 17.38
CA GLN A 3 3.44 -47.43 16.20
C GLN A 3 2.36 -46.76 15.33
N GLU A 4 1.07 -46.99 15.57
CA GLU A 4 0.00 -46.44 14.72
C GLU A 4 -0.38 -44.98 15.07
N THR A 5 -0.11 -44.53 16.29
CA THR A 5 -0.51 -43.19 16.79
C THR A 5 0.29 -42.02 16.24
N HIS A 6 1.45 -42.24 15.60
CA HIS A 6 2.34 -41.14 15.17
C HIS A 6 2.09 -40.72 13.71
N THR A 7 1.46 -41.58 12.92
CA THR A 7 1.20 -41.38 11.48
C THR A 7 -0.15 -40.68 11.25
N GLU A 8 -1.14 -40.93 12.10
CA GLU A 8 -2.44 -40.23 12.06
C GLU A 8 -2.33 -38.77 12.50
N GLN A 9 -1.48 -38.48 13.50
CA GLN A 9 -1.25 -37.11 13.97
C GLN A 9 -0.53 -36.23 12.92
N THR A 10 0.35 -36.82 12.11
CA THR A 10 1.02 -36.11 11.01
C THR A 10 0.09 -35.88 9.82
N ALA A 11 -0.90 -36.74 9.62
CA ALA A 11 -1.91 -36.55 8.57
C ALA A 11 -2.88 -35.42 8.93
N GLU A 12 -3.30 -35.32 10.19
CA GLU A 12 -4.18 -34.24 10.67
C GLU A 12 -3.49 -32.86 10.63
N GLU A 13 -2.20 -32.79 10.99
CA GLU A 13 -1.39 -31.56 10.87
C GLU A 13 -1.14 -31.16 9.40
N LEU A 14 -1.02 -32.14 8.50
CA LEU A 14 -0.89 -31.91 7.06
C LEU A 14 -2.19 -31.41 6.44
N GLU A 15 -3.34 -31.93 6.87
CA GLU A 15 -4.65 -31.45 6.41
C GLU A 15 -4.95 -30.04 6.94
N ALA A 16 -4.63 -29.76 8.21
CA ALA A 16 -4.77 -28.42 8.79
C ALA A 16 -3.88 -27.38 8.08
N THR A 17 -2.63 -27.74 7.75
CA THR A 17 -1.73 -26.85 7.01
C THR A 17 -2.16 -26.66 5.55
N VAL A 18 -2.74 -27.68 4.90
CA VAL A 18 -3.30 -27.56 3.55
C VAL A 18 -4.55 -26.67 3.52
N GLU A 19 -5.40 -26.75 4.55
CA GLU A 19 -6.57 -25.89 4.70
C GLU A 19 -6.18 -24.43 4.95
N GLU A 20 -5.18 -24.20 5.80
CA GLU A 20 -4.59 -22.87 6.05
C GLU A 20 -3.94 -22.30 4.78
N LEU A 21 -3.26 -23.15 3.99
CA LEU A 21 -2.66 -22.75 2.71
C LEU A 21 -3.72 -22.42 1.65
N ARG A 22 -4.86 -23.13 1.64
CA ARG A 22 -6.02 -22.82 0.80
C ARG A 22 -6.65 -21.50 1.19
N ALA A 23 -6.91 -21.28 2.47
CA ALA A 23 -7.44 -20.01 2.97
C ALA A 23 -6.50 -18.83 2.67
N ALA A 24 -5.19 -19.03 2.79
CA ALA A 24 -4.19 -18.03 2.39
C ALA A 24 -4.21 -17.78 0.87
N SER A 25 -4.38 -18.82 0.05
CA SER A 25 -4.46 -18.68 -1.41
C SER A 25 -5.71 -17.92 -1.89
N GLU A 26 -6.85 -18.10 -1.21
CA GLU A 26 -8.08 -17.36 -1.50
C GLU A 26 -7.94 -15.88 -1.13
N GLN A 27 -7.30 -15.56 0.00
CA GLN A 27 -6.99 -14.20 0.39
C GLN A 27 -6.04 -13.51 -0.59
N LEU A 28 -5.06 -14.25 -1.12
CA LEU A 28 -4.18 -13.76 -2.18
C LEU A 28 -4.94 -13.52 -3.49
N ALA A 29 -5.88 -14.40 -3.86
CA ALA A 29 -6.68 -14.25 -5.07
C ALA A 29 -7.60 -13.02 -4.99
N SER A 30 -8.27 -12.79 -3.86
CA SER A 30 -9.09 -11.59 -3.66
C SER A 30 -8.25 -10.31 -3.65
N ALA A 31 -7.04 -10.36 -3.08
CA ALA A 31 -6.13 -9.22 -3.07
C ALA A 31 -5.57 -8.89 -4.45
N SER A 32 -5.33 -9.88 -5.32
CA SER A 32 -4.88 -9.64 -6.70
C SER A 32 -5.96 -9.00 -7.56
N GLU A 33 -7.23 -9.39 -7.39
CA GLU A 33 -8.33 -8.83 -8.18
C GLU A 33 -8.62 -7.36 -7.80
N GLU A 34 -8.55 -7.03 -6.51
CA GLU A 34 -8.59 -5.65 -6.03
C GLU A 34 -7.37 -4.84 -6.51
N ALA A 35 -6.19 -5.46 -6.59
CA ALA A 35 -4.98 -4.82 -7.09
C ALA A 35 -5.07 -4.53 -8.60
N ASP A 36 -5.61 -5.44 -9.41
CA ASP A 36 -5.81 -5.25 -10.85
C ASP A 36 -6.87 -4.16 -11.13
N ALA A 37 -7.97 -4.15 -10.37
CA ALA A 37 -8.98 -3.10 -10.45
C ALA A 37 -8.44 -1.73 -10.04
N ALA A 38 -7.59 -1.68 -9.01
CA ALA A 38 -6.92 -0.46 -8.58
C ALA A 38 -5.88 0.03 -9.60
N ALA A 39 -5.13 -0.90 -10.22
CA ALA A 39 -4.16 -0.59 -11.28
C ALA A 39 -4.84 0.02 -12.51
N ALA A 40 -5.96 -0.54 -12.96
CA ALA A 40 -6.74 0.03 -14.08
C ALA A 40 -7.26 1.44 -13.76
N LYS A 41 -7.68 1.67 -12.50
CA LYS A 41 -8.13 3.00 -12.05
C LYS A 41 -6.97 4.00 -11.99
N ALA A 42 -5.80 3.57 -11.51
CA ALA A 42 -4.61 4.40 -11.51
C ALA A 42 -4.17 4.78 -12.94
N ASP A 43 -4.21 3.84 -13.87
CA ASP A 43 -3.84 4.08 -15.28
C ASP A 43 -4.82 5.05 -15.97
N SER A 44 -6.12 4.95 -15.64
CA SER A 44 -7.14 5.91 -16.10
C SER A 44 -6.93 7.33 -15.54
N LEU A 45 -6.44 7.44 -14.30
CA LEU A 45 -6.13 8.73 -13.68
C LEU A 45 -4.82 9.30 -14.24
N LEU A 46 -3.82 8.46 -14.48
CA LEU A 46 -2.53 8.87 -15.04
C LEU A 46 -2.70 9.42 -16.46
N SER A 47 -3.47 8.71 -17.29
CA SER A 47 -3.78 9.13 -18.66
C SER A 47 -4.64 10.41 -18.70
N ALA A 48 -5.61 10.55 -17.79
CA ALA A 48 -6.37 11.79 -17.64
C ALA A 48 -5.46 12.97 -17.23
N LEU A 49 -4.52 12.73 -16.31
CA LEU A 49 -3.57 13.75 -15.85
C LEU A 49 -2.58 14.15 -16.96
N ASP A 50 -2.08 13.19 -17.74
CA ASP A 50 -1.18 13.42 -18.87
C ASP A 50 -1.87 14.18 -20.01
N ALA A 51 -3.12 13.82 -20.34
CA ALA A 51 -3.94 14.56 -21.29
C ALA A 51 -4.18 16.00 -20.83
N MET A 52 -4.44 16.20 -19.54
CA MET A 52 -4.64 17.52 -18.96
C MET A 52 -3.33 18.32 -18.88
N ALA A 53 -2.18 17.65 -18.76
CA ALA A 53 -0.84 18.26 -18.78
C ALA A 53 -0.41 18.75 -20.16
N HIS A 54 -0.84 18.07 -21.23
CA HIS A 54 -0.56 18.48 -22.61
C HIS A 54 -1.59 19.48 -23.18
N ALA A 55 -2.74 19.66 -22.53
CA ALA A 55 -3.82 20.54 -22.99
C ALA A 55 -3.56 22.04 -22.74
N GLY A 56 -2.73 22.39 -21.75
CA GLY A 56 -2.32 23.76 -21.50
C GLY A 56 -0.95 24.01 -22.13
N GLY A 57 -0.84 24.91 -23.11
CA GLY A 57 0.42 25.26 -23.81
C GLY A 57 1.55 25.84 -22.95
N ALA A 58 1.52 25.64 -21.63
CA ALA A 58 2.64 25.86 -20.72
C ALA A 58 3.61 24.67 -20.81
N SER A 59 4.91 24.93 -20.62
CA SER A 59 5.91 23.87 -20.48
C SER A 59 5.48 22.90 -19.36
N GLY A 60 5.55 21.58 -19.58
CA GLY A 60 5.01 20.58 -18.66
C GLY A 60 5.40 20.79 -17.19
N ILE A 61 6.62 21.28 -16.92
CA ILE A 61 7.08 21.67 -15.59
C ILE A 61 6.20 22.76 -14.94
N VAL A 62 5.78 23.78 -15.68
CA VAL A 62 4.89 24.85 -15.18
C VAL A 62 3.52 24.27 -14.83
N TYR A 63 3.03 23.32 -15.62
CA TYR A 63 1.77 22.64 -15.34
C TYR A 63 1.84 21.76 -14.09
N LEU A 64 2.87 20.90 -13.99
CA LEU A 64 3.16 20.09 -12.80
C LEU A 64 3.35 20.98 -11.55
N ALA A 65 4.03 22.11 -11.68
CA ALA A 65 4.20 23.09 -10.61
C ALA A 65 2.88 23.75 -10.20
N ALA A 66 1.98 24.02 -11.14
CA ALA A 66 0.66 24.56 -10.86
C ALA A 66 -0.21 23.55 -10.08
N ILE A 67 -0.23 22.27 -10.50
CA ILE A 67 -0.91 21.20 -9.76
C ILE A 67 -0.33 21.06 -8.36
N PHE A 68 1.01 21.04 -8.25
CA PHE A 68 1.69 20.95 -6.96
C PHE A 68 1.29 22.11 -6.03
N ALA A 69 1.30 23.35 -6.53
CA ALA A 69 0.91 24.52 -5.76
C ALA A 69 -0.56 24.45 -5.30
N LEU A 70 -1.48 24.04 -6.19
CA LEU A 70 -2.89 23.85 -5.85
C LEU A 70 -3.08 22.74 -4.81
N ALA A 71 -2.38 21.61 -4.95
CA ALA A 71 -2.41 20.51 -4.00
C ALA A 71 -1.92 20.95 -2.61
N CYS A 72 -0.86 21.75 -2.53
CA CYS A 72 -0.39 22.34 -1.27
C CYS A 72 -1.46 23.26 -0.64
N PHE A 73 -2.11 24.11 -1.42
CA PHE A 73 -3.19 24.98 -0.93
C PHE A 73 -4.36 24.17 -0.37
N VAL A 74 -4.81 23.15 -1.10
CA VAL A 74 -5.90 22.26 -0.67
C VAL A 74 -5.49 21.50 0.60
N GLY A 75 -4.29 20.93 0.63
CA GLY A 75 -3.76 20.22 1.80
C GLY A 75 -3.70 21.08 3.06
N TYR A 76 -3.24 22.33 2.94
CA TYR A 76 -3.24 23.31 4.03
C TYR A 76 -4.66 23.53 4.57
N TYR A 77 -5.62 23.85 3.70
CA TYR A 77 -7.01 24.10 4.11
C TYR A 77 -7.68 22.88 4.74
N VAL A 78 -7.43 21.68 4.23
CA VAL A 78 -7.97 20.42 4.77
C VAL A 78 -7.48 20.17 6.21
N VAL A 79 -6.19 20.37 6.48
CA VAL A 79 -5.62 20.20 7.82
C VAL A 79 -6.08 21.31 8.77
N TRP A 80 -6.20 22.55 8.29
CA TRP A 80 -6.63 23.67 9.13
C TRP A 80 -8.11 23.64 9.50
N SER A 81 -8.93 22.87 8.78
CA SER A 81 -10.38 22.78 9.00
C SER A 81 -10.80 21.72 10.02
N VAL A 82 -9.87 21.12 10.79
CA VAL A 82 -10.19 20.09 11.79
C VAL A 82 -10.31 20.63 13.21
N THR A 83 -11.23 20.07 14.00
CA THR A 83 -11.44 20.43 15.41
C THR A 83 -10.25 19.98 16.28
N PRO A 84 -9.81 20.73 17.31
CA PRO A 84 -8.58 20.46 18.08
C PRO A 84 -8.46 19.07 18.73
N ALA A 85 -9.59 18.41 19.00
CA ALA A 85 -9.62 17.03 19.50
C ALA A 85 -9.06 15.99 18.50
N LEU A 86 -8.86 16.38 17.24
CA LEU A 86 -8.45 15.50 16.16
C LEU A 86 -6.95 15.56 15.84
N HIS A 87 -6.13 16.38 16.52
CA HIS A 87 -4.70 16.47 16.20
C HIS A 87 -3.96 15.13 16.32
N THR A 88 -4.35 14.31 17.30
CA THR A 88 -3.79 12.96 17.52
C THR A 88 -4.24 11.95 16.46
N PRO A 89 -5.54 11.82 16.11
CA PRO A 89 -5.94 10.97 14.99
C PRO A 89 -5.49 11.53 13.63
N LEU A 90 -5.35 12.84 13.47
CA LEU A 90 -4.82 13.46 12.24
C LEU A 90 -3.35 13.12 12.02
N MET A 91 -2.55 13.03 13.09
CA MET A 91 -1.17 12.53 13.03
C MET A 91 -1.10 11.06 12.55
N SER A 92 -2.10 10.25 12.88
CA SER A 92 -2.21 8.88 12.36
C SER A 92 -2.63 8.87 10.88
N VAL A 93 -3.54 9.76 10.48
CA VAL A 93 -4.00 9.86 9.08
C VAL A 93 -2.87 10.30 8.16
N THR A 94 -2.04 11.27 8.55
CA THR A 94 -0.89 11.70 7.74
C THR A 94 0.14 10.58 7.58
N ASN A 95 0.29 9.70 8.58
CA ASN A 95 1.12 8.50 8.46
C ASN A 95 0.57 7.49 7.44
N ALA A 96 -0.75 7.35 7.33
CA ALA A 96 -1.37 6.53 6.28
C ALA A 96 -1.24 7.17 4.88
N VAL A 97 -1.41 8.48 4.76
CA VAL A 97 -1.29 9.20 3.48
C VAL A 97 0.15 9.15 2.94
N SER A 98 1.15 9.21 3.81
CA SER A 98 2.58 9.03 3.49
C SER A 98 2.87 7.71 2.76
N SER A 99 2.02 6.69 2.94
CA SER A 99 2.20 5.38 2.31
C SER A 99 2.03 5.35 0.79
N VAL A 100 1.62 6.46 0.16
CA VAL A 100 1.53 6.59 -1.31
C VAL A 100 2.85 6.26 -2.04
N VAL A 101 3.98 6.29 -1.33
CA VAL A 101 5.31 5.90 -1.82
C VAL A 101 5.33 4.50 -2.44
N ILE A 102 4.43 3.59 -2.04
CA ILE A 102 4.31 2.25 -2.65
C ILE A 102 4.08 2.30 -4.16
N VAL A 103 3.34 3.31 -4.66
CA VAL A 103 3.09 3.47 -6.09
C VAL A 103 4.40 3.70 -6.85
N GLY A 104 5.28 4.54 -6.31
CA GLY A 104 6.61 4.78 -6.88
C GLY A 104 7.50 3.54 -6.82
N ALA A 105 7.43 2.77 -5.74
CA ALA A 105 8.19 1.53 -5.58
C ALA A 105 7.76 0.45 -6.59
N LEU A 106 6.45 0.30 -6.83
CA LEU A 106 5.91 -0.63 -7.83
C LEU A 106 6.31 -0.23 -9.25
N ILE A 107 6.28 1.07 -9.57
CA ILE A 107 6.78 1.57 -10.86
C ILE A 107 8.28 1.27 -10.99
N ALA A 108 9.08 1.45 -9.95
CA ALA A 108 10.52 1.17 -9.98
C ALA A 108 10.83 -0.32 -10.19
N VAL A 109 10.05 -1.23 -9.61
CA VAL A 109 10.16 -2.68 -9.85
C VAL A 109 9.68 -3.06 -11.26
N GLY A 110 8.59 -2.46 -11.73
CA GLY A 110 7.99 -2.73 -13.04
C GLY A 110 8.71 -2.06 -14.23
N ALA A 111 9.52 -1.02 -13.98
CA ALA A 111 10.25 -0.28 -15.01
C ALA A 111 11.35 -1.11 -15.70
N ASP A 112 11.70 -2.28 -15.18
CA ASP A 112 12.72 -3.18 -15.75
C ASP A 112 12.32 -3.85 -17.08
N VAL A 113 11.17 -3.48 -17.68
CA VAL A 113 10.85 -3.85 -19.07
C VAL A 113 11.49 -2.87 -20.08
N ALA A 114 11.89 -1.67 -19.64
CA ALA A 114 12.45 -0.63 -20.50
C ALA A 114 13.96 -0.46 -20.28
N GLN A 115 14.74 -1.30 -20.96
CA GLN A 115 16.06 -0.98 -21.51
C GLN A 115 17.00 -0.15 -20.62
N SER A 116 17.67 -0.80 -19.65
CA SER A 116 18.89 -0.23 -19.06
C SER A 116 19.96 -1.29 -18.77
N PRO A 117 21.26 -1.04 -19.09
CA PRO A 117 22.35 -2.01 -18.89
C PRO A 117 22.71 -2.32 -17.42
N ALA A 118 21.98 -1.74 -16.46
CA ALA A 118 22.17 -1.89 -15.01
C ALA A 118 21.17 -2.87 -14.35
N GLY A 119 20.52 -3.73 -15.14
CA GLY A 119 19.30 -4.52 -14.85
C GLY A 119 19.33 -5.53 -13.69
N GLY A 120 20.29 -5.45 -12.78
CA GLY A 120 20.27 -6.18 -11.50
C GLY A 120 19.99 -5.27 -10.29
N TRP A 121 20.54 -4.05 -10.29
CA TRP A 121 20.46 -3.14 -9.14
C TRP A 121 19.12 -2.41 -9.04
N SER A 122 18.51 -2.05 -10.18
CA SER A 122 17.19 -1.41 -10.21
C SER A 122 16.13 -2.31 -9.58
N ARG A 123 16.10 -3.59 -9.99
CA ARG A 123 15.20 -4.60 -9.44
C ARG A 123 15.40 -4.81 -7.94
N TRP A 124 16.66 -4.95 -7.51
CA TRP A 124 16.99 -5.15 -6.10
C TRP A 124 16.56 -3.95 -5.23
N LEU A 125 16.84 -2.73 -5.69
CA LEU A 125 16.42 -1.51 -5.01
C LEU A 125 14.90 -1.34 -5.03
N GLY A 126 14.23 -1.72 -6.11
CA GLY A 126 12.77 -1.72 -6.19
C GLY A 126 12.14 -2.69 -5.19
N VAL A 127 12.65 -3.91 -5.08
CA VAL A 127 12.17 -4.90 -4.10
C VAL A 127 12.38 -4.40 -2.66
N ILE A 128 13.54 -3.79 -2.38
CA ILE A 128 13.80 -3.16 -1.09
C ILE A 128 12.84 -1.98 -0.85
N ALA A 129 12.57 -1.16 -1.87
CA ALA A 129 11.64 -0.03 -1.78
C ALA A 129 10.21 -0.51 -1.49
N VAL A 130 9.76 -1.60 -2.13
CA VAL A 130 8.46 -2.22 -1.84
C VAL A 130 8.42 -2.73 -0.40
N ALA A 131 9.46 -3.43 0.07
CA ALA A 131 9.53 -3.90 1.45
C ALA A 131 9.46 -2.75 2.48
N LEU A 132 10.19 -1.65 2.25
CA LEU A 132 10.16 -0.46 3.10
C LEU A 132 8.80 0.24 3.06
N ALA A 133 8.18 0.33 1.88
CA ALA A 133 6.85 0.90 1.73
C ALA A 133 5.79 0.06 2.45
N SER A 134 5.88 -1.28 2.40
CA SER A 134 5.01 -2.18 3.16
C SER A 134 5.12 -1.94 4.67
N VAL A 135 6.33 -1.74 5.20
CA VAL A 135 6.51 -1.42 6.64
C VAL A 135 5.82 -0.10 7.01
N ASN A 136 5.88 0.92 6.16
CA ASN A 136 5.20 2.20 6.39
C ASN A 136 3.66 2.02 6.41
N ILE A 137 3.12 1.24 5.47
CA ILE A 137 1.69 0.88 5.39
C ILE A 137 1.26 0.14 6.65
N PHE A 138 1.85 -1.03 6.91
CA PHE A 138 1.43 -1.91 8.02
C PHE A 138 1.76 -1.32 9.38
N GLY A 139 2.89 -0.63 9.52
CA GLY A 139 3.28 0.07 10.74
C GLY A 139 2.31 1.19 11.11
N GLY A 140 1.81 1.93 10.11
CA GLY A 140 0.78 2.94 10.33
C GLY A 140 -0.50 2.35 10.90
N PHE A 141 -1.05 1.32 10.27
CA PHE A 141 -2.30 0.68 10.74
C PHE A 141 -2.15 -0.02 12.09
N MET A 142 -0.99 -0.64 12.37
CA MET A 142 -0.75 -1.33 13.64
C MET A 142 -0.68 -0.37 14.82
N VAL A 143 -0.07 0.81 14.65
CA VAL A 143 -0.02 1.85 15.70
C VAL A 143 -1.39 2.46 15.93
N THR A 144 -2.17 2.74 14.87
CA THR A 144 -3.56 3.21 14.99
C THR A 144 -4.43 2.18 15.71
N ASN A 145 -4.31 0.90 15.36
CA ASN A 145 -5.06 -0.17 15.99
C ASN A 145 -4.68 -0.34 17.47
N ARG A 146 -3.41 -0.16 17.84
CA ARG A 146 -2.96 -0.13 19.24
C ARG A 146 -3.51 1.07 20.00
N MET A 147 -3.64 2.22 19.35
CA MET A 147 -4.29 3.42 19.93
C MET A 147 -5.80 3.22 20.15
N LEU A 148 -6.51 2.60 19.20
CA LEU A 148 -7.94 2.33 19.29
C LEU A 148 -8.27 1.17 20.23
N ALA A 149 -7.38 0.18 20.35
CA ALA A 149 -7.50 -0.92 21.30
C ALA A 149 -7.50 -0.45 22.76
N MET A 150 -6.87 0.69 23.07
CA MET A 150 -6.89 1.29 24.42
C MET A 150 -8.22 1.95 24.79
N TYR A 151 -9.14 2.15 23.82
CA TYR A 151 -10.49 2.63 24.07
C TYR A 151 -11.55 1.52 24.17
N LYS A 152 -11.18 0.26 23.90
CA LYS A 152 -12.04 -0.88 24.22
C LYS A 152 -12.00 -1.10 25.74
N LYS A 153 -13.09 -0.72 26.39
CA LYS A 153 -13.33 -1.02 27.80
C LYS A 153 -13.29 -2.53 27.99
N LYS A 154 -12.53 -2.99 28.99
CA LYS A 154 -12.52 -4.37 29.48
C LYS A 154 -13.97 -4.81 29.71
N GLU A 155 -14.48 -5.71 28.88
CA GLU A 155 -15.69 -6.46 29.19
C GLU A 155 -15.34 -7.36 30.38
N GLY A 156 -15.92 -7.08 31.55
CA GLY A 156 -15.81 -7.91 32.77
C GLY A 156 -14.55 -7.71 33.60
#